data_AF-A0A9D2SYD2-F1
#
_entry.id   AF-A0A9D2SYD2-F1
#
_cell.length_a   1.000
_cell.length_b   1.000
_cell.length_c   1.000
_cell.angle_alpha   90.00
_cell.angle_beta   90.00
_cell.angle_gamma   90.00
#
_symmetry.space_group_name_H-M   'P 1'
#
loop_
_entity.id
_entity.type
_entity.pdbx_description
1 polymer ?
#
loop_
_entity_poly.entity_id
_entity_poly.type
_entity_poly.pdbx_seq_one_letter_code
_entity_poly.pdbx_strand_id
1 'polypeptide(L)' 'GRIVADGTPKKVFADVEGLKAVGLTVPETVELCWELRQDGLDLPLDALTDEECAQALCRLLTEEGGT' A
#
# COMPACT_ATOMS: atom_id res chain seq x y z
N GLY A 1 -5.43 -3.31 27.02
CA GLY A 1 -5.03 -3.28 25.60
C GLY A 1 -6.13 -3.91 24.78
N ARG A 2 -6.45 -3.35 23.62
CA ARG A 2 -7.42 -3.90 22.65
C ARG A 2 -6.65 -4.30 21.40
N ILE A 3 -6.91 -5.49 20.87
CA ILE A 3 -6.36 -5.91 19.58
C ILE A 3 -7.08 -5.09 18.51
N VAL A 4 -6.32 -4.32 17.74
CA VAL A 4 -6.87 -3.41 16.72
C VAL A 4 -6.87 -4.07 15.33
N ALA A 5 -5.91 -4.95 15.07
CA ALA A 5 -5.84 -5.76 13.86
C ALA A 5 -5.21 -7.12 14.20
N ASP A 6 -5.69 -8.19 13.55
CA ASP A 6 -5.18 -9.56 13.71
C ASP A 6 -5.10 -10.24 12.33
N GLY A 7 -3.91 -10.75 11.99
CA GLY A 7 -3.61 -11.30 10.67
C GLY A 7 -2.13 -11.18 10.27
N THR A 8 -1.83 -11.55 9.03
CA THR A 8 -0.48 -11.39 8.47
C THR A 8 -0.14 -9.90 8.28
N PRO A 9 1.15 -9.51 8.32
CA PRO A 9 1.57 -8.12 8.10
C PRO A 9 0.92 -7.49 6.86
N LYS A 10 0.87 -8.24 5.76
CA LYS A 10 0.21 -7.82 4.51
C LYS A 10 -1.25 -7.42 4.68
N LYS A 11 -2.01 -8.18 5.48
CA LYS A 11 -3.43 -7.88 5.73
C LYS A 11 -3.62 -6.69 6.66
N VAL A 12 -2.75 -6.54 7.65
CA VAL A 12 -2.82 -5.44 8.61
C VAL A 12 -2.47 -4.11 7.92
N PHE A 13 -1.41 -4.07 7.12
CA PHE A 13 -0.96 -2.85 6.45
C PHE A 13 -1.81 -2.45 5.25
N ALA A 14 -2.60 -3.36 4.68
CA ALA A 14 -3.57 -3.00 3.66
C ALA A 14 -4.70 -2.08 4.18
N ASP A 15 -4.98 -2.08 5.49
CA ASP A 15 -5.94 -1.17 6.14
C ASP A 15 -5.26 0.12 6.62
N VAL A 16 -4.78 0.91 5.66
CA VAL A 16 -4.04 2.15 5.95
C VAL A 16 -4.90 3.15 6.73
N GLU A 17 -6.17 3.29 6.37
CA GLU A 17 -7.10 4.19 7.05
C GLU A 17 -7.35 3.76 8.50
N GLY A 18 -7.60 2.47 8.74
CA GLY A 18 -7.80 1.92 10.07
C GLY A 18 -6.57 2.10 10.97
N LEU A 19 -5.37 1.88 10.42
CA LEU A 19 -4.11 2.10 11.13
C LEU A 19 -3.88 3.58 11.47
N LYS A 20 -4.09 4.49 10.50
CA LYS A 20 -3.97 5.94 10.73
C LYS A 20 -5.01 6.43 11.75
N ALA A 21 -6.24 5.90 11.73
CA ALA A 21 -7.31 6.28 12.66
C ALA A 21 -7.01 5.95 14.12
N VAL A 22 -6.17 4.93 14.38
CA VAL A 22 -5.74 4.55 15.73
C VAL A 22 -4.36 5.11 16.10
N GLY A 23 -3.78 5.97 15.25
CA GLY A 23 -2.48 6.60 15.47
C GLY A 23 -1.28 5.68 15.23
N LEU A 24 -1.45 4.61 14.44
CA LEU A 24 -0.36 3.74 14.03
C LEU A 24 0.20 4.18 12.67
N THR A 25 1.52 4.11 12.53
CA THR A 25 2.23 4.41 11.28
C THR A 25 2.26 3.19 10.37
N VAL A 26 2.12 3.42 9.07
CA VAL A 26 2.31 2.41 8.02
C VAL A 26 3.73 2.52 7.42
N PRO A 27 4.26 1.47 6.78
CA PRO A 27 5.50 1.58 6.01
C PRO A 27 5.40 2.60 4.87
N GLU A 28 6.49 3.28 4.56
CA GLU A 28 6.53 4.32 3.52
C GLU A 28 6.14 3.77 2.14
N THR A 29 6.52 2.54 1.81
CA THR A 29 6.15 1.88 0.55
C THR A 29 4.63 1.70 0.41
N VAL A 30 3.96 1.35 1.51
CA VAL A 30 2.50 1.17 1.56
C VAL A 30 1.79 2.51 1.49
N GLU A 31 2.32 3.53 2.17
CA GLU A 31 1.79 4.90 2.12
C GLU A 31 1.83 5.45 0.70
N LEU A 32 2.96 5.32 0.00
CA LEU A 32 3.10 5.75 -1.39
C LEU A 32 2.09 5.04 -2.30
N CYS A 33 1.97 3.71 -2.22
CA CYS A 33 0.99 2.97 -3.01
C CYS A 33 -0.47 3.36 -2.68
N TRP A 34 -0.75 3.72 -1.43
CA TRP A 34 -2.06 4.19 -1.00
C TRP A 34 -2.40 5.57 -1.56
N GLU A 35 -1.46 6.52 -1.51
CA GLU A 35 -1.64 7.86 -2.09
C GLU A 35 -1.90 7.78 -3.60
N LEU A 36 -1.10 7.01 -4.33
CA LEU A 36 -1.29 6.82 -5.77
C LEU A 36 -2.65 6.16 -6.10
N ARG A 37 -3.15 5.27 -5.23
CA ARG A 37 -4.51 4.73 -5.34
C ARG A 37 -5.59 5.78 -5.15
N GLN A 38 -5.40 6.77 -4.28
CA GLN A 38 -6.32 7.90 -4.15
C GLN A 38 -6.34 8.75 -5.43
N ASP A 39 -5.23 8.80 -6.17
CA ASP A 39 -5.12 9.47 -7.46
C ASP A 39 -5.67 8.64 -8.65
N GLY A 40 -6.21 7.45 -8.38
CA GLY A 40 -6.87 6.59 -9.37
C GLY A 40 -5.99 5.52 -10.00
N LEU A 41 -4.76 5.33 -9.51
CA LEU A 41 -3.80 4.33 -10.01
C LEU A 41 -3.97 3.00 -9.27
N ASP A 42 -4.02 1.86 -9.97
CA ASP A 42 -4.20 0.56 -9.30
C ASP A 42 -2.87 -0.05 -8.82
N LEU A 43 -2.50 0.23 -7.55
CA LEU A 43 -1.26 -0.24 -6.94
C LEU A 43 -1.49 -1.11 -5.68
N PRO A 44 -0.82 -2.27 -5.53
CA PRO A 44 -0.97 -3.14 -4.37
C PRO A 44 -0.53 -2.46 -3.06
N LEU A 45 -1.36 -2.57 -2.01
CA LEU A 45 -1.07 -2.06 -0.65
C LEU A 45 -0.35 -3.07 0.24
N ASP A 46 0.02 -4.23 -0.30
CA ASP A 46 0.80 -5.25 0.40
C ASP A 46 2.27 -5.29 -0.05
N ALA A 47 2.71 -4.27 -0.81
CA ALA A 47 4.11 -4.04 -1.18
C ALA A 47 4.88 -3.50 0.04
N LEU A 48 5.43 -4.43 0.83
CA LEU A 48 6.13 -4.10 2.09
C LEU A 48 7.64 -3.89 1.90
N THR A 49 8.13 -4.09 0.67
CA THR A 49 9.54 -3.96 0.31
C THR A 49 9.71 -3.01 -0.88
N ASP A 50 10.87 -2.37 -0.95
CA ASP A 50 11.22 -1.45 -2.04
C ASP A 50 11.12 -2.13 -3.41
N GLU A 51 11.52 -3.40 -3.50
CA GLU A 51 11.47 -4.21 -4.72
C GLU A 51 10.03 -4.47 -5.19
N GLU A 52 9.13 -4.85 -4.28
CA GLU A 52 7.71 -5.03 -4.59
C GLU A 52 7.05 -3.71 -5.04
N CYS A 53 7.39 -2.60 -4.38
CA CYS A 53 6.90 -1.27 -4.72
C CYS A 53 7.40 -0.83 -6.11
N ALA A 54 8.71 -0.96 -6.37
CA ALA A 54 9.31 -0.62 -7.66
C ALA A 54 8.73 -1.47 -8.80
N GLN A 55 8.51 -2.77 -8.58
CA GLN A 55 7.88 -3.63 -9.59
C GLN A 55 6.44 -3.21 -9.88
N ALA A 56 5.67 -2.81 -8.87
CA ALA A 56 4.31 -2.34 -9.05
C ALA A 56 4.26 -1.03 -9.85
N LEU A 57 5.15 -0.08 -9.53
CA LEU A 57 5.28 1.17 -10.28
C LEU A 57 5.75 0.93 -11.72
N CYS A 58 6.72 0.05 -11.93
CA CYS A 58 7.18 -0.32 -13.27
C CYS A 58 6.04 -0.90 -14.12
N ARG A 59 5.23 -1.80 -13.57
CA ARG A 59 4.07 -2.37 -14.28
C ARG A 59 3.07 -1.28 -14.68
N LEU A 60 2.72 -0.41 -13.73
CA LEU A 60 1.82 0.71 -13.97
C LEU A 60 2.31 1.59 -15.12
N LEU A 61 3.58 2.00 -15.10
CA LEU A 61 4.17 2.84 -16.15
C LEU A 61 4.25 2.13 -17.51
N THR A 62 4.39 0.80 -17.55
CA THR A 62 4.36 0.04 -18.80
C THR A 62 2.96 -0.17 -19.37
N GLU A 63 1.92 -0.15 -18.53
CA GLU A 63 0.53 -0.29 -18.94
C GLU A 63 -0.06 1.04 -19.46
N GLU A 64 0.38 2.20 -18.94
CA GLU A 64 -0.04 3.52 -19.42
C GLU A 64 0.61 3.97 -20.75
N GLY A 65 1.64 3.24 -21.23
CA GLY A 65 2.33 3.54 -22.49
C GLY A 65 1.79 2.82 -23.74
N GLY A 66 0.69 2.09 -23.62
CA GLY A 66 0.22 1.12 -24.62
C GLY A 66 -1.18 1.36 -25.18
N THR A 67 -1.52 2.59 -25.61
CA THR A 67 -2.65 2.84 -26.53
C THR A 67 -2.39 4.07 -27.40
#